data_AF-A0AAE1SZ45-F1
#
_entry.id   AF-A0AAE1SZ45-F1
#
_cell.length_a   1.000
_cell.length_b   1.000
_cell.length_c   1.000
_cell.angle_alpha   90.00
_cell.angle_beta   90.00
_cell.angle_gamma   90.00
#
_symmetry.space_group_name_H-M   'P 1'
#
loop_
_entity.id
_entity.type
_entity.pdbx_description
1 polymer ?
#
loop_
_entity_poly.entity_id
_entity_poly.type
_entity_poly.pdbx_seq_one_letter_code
_entity_poly.pdbx_strand_id
1 'polypeptide(L)'
;MMSSIIDRSIGPYSSDCVEKFLDLAVRCTLDEQKDRPVILEVVRELENITCMLPAAFDNNIAPDLDVFMSGMSSSSPTSAYSRHTITYTTMKEIELVSGVIPSISPL
;
A
#
# COMPACT_ATOMS: atom_id res chain seq x y z
N MET A 1 21.56 1.24 15.09
CA MET A 1 22.11 1.91 13.89
C MET A 1 21.33 1.39 12.69
N MET A 2 20.25 2.10 12.30
CA MET A 2 19.37 1.67 11.20
C MET A 2 19.89 2.12 9.83
N SER A 3 20.60 3.26 9.79
CA SER A 3 21.15 3.86 8.58
C SER A 3 22.19 3.03 7.82
N SER A 4 22.77 2.00 8.46
CA SER A 4 23.71 1.08 7.81
C SER A 4 23.04 -0.04 7.02
N ILE A 5 21.75 -0.31 7.27
CA ILE A 5 20.99 -1.40 6.66
C ILE A 5 20.18 -0.87 5.46
N ILE A 6 19.81 0.41 5.50
CA ILE A 6 19.04 1.07 4.45
C ILE A 6 19.94 1.31 3.25
N ASP A 7 19.50 0.85 2.08
CA ASP A 7 20.18 1.14 0.83
C ASP A 7 20.16 2.66 0.57
N ARG A 8 21.34 3.23 0.30
CA ARG A 8 21.48 4.67 0.00
C ARG A 8 20.86 5.04 -1.35
N SER A 9 20.55 4.07 -2.20
CA SER A 9 19.94 4.28 -3.51
C SER A 9 18.43 4.61 -3.45
N ILE A 10 17.76 4.39 -2.31
CA ILE A 10 16.29 4.58 -2.19
C ILE A 10 15.85 6.05 -2.23
N GLY A 11 16.81 6.98 -2.28
CA GLY A 11 16.57 8.40 -2.21
C GLY A 11 16.44 8.91 -0.77
N PRO A 12 16.03 10.18 -0.60
CA PRO A 12 15.83 10.76 0.71
C PRO A 12 14.71 10.04 1.45
N TYR A 13 14.84 9.91 2.78
CA TYR A 13 13.81 9.29 3.62
C TYR A 13 13.76 10.00 4.98
N SER A 14 12.61 9.93 5.63
CA SER A 14 12.46 10.35 7.03
C SER A 14 12.91 9.22 7.96
N SER A 15 13.82 9.51 8.89
CA SER A 15 14.29 8.51 9.87
C SER A 15 13.13 7.96 10.70
N ASP A 16 12.21 8.82 11.12
CA ASP A 16 11.06 8.44 11.95
C ASP A 16 10.10 7.51 11.18
N CYS A 17 9.87 7.78 9.89
CA CYS A 17 9.03 6.92 9.06
C CYS A 17 9.69 5.55 8.87
N VAL A 18 11.00 5.50 8.65
CA VAL A 18 11.73 4.24 8.48
C VAL A 18 11.79 3.44 9.78
N GLU A 19 11.98 4.10 10.91
CA GLU A 19 11.98 3.42 12.22
C GLU A 19 10.64 2.74 12.49
N LYS A 20 9.52 3.45 12.26
CA LYS A 20 8.17 2.88 12.40
C LYS A 20 7.89 1.76 11.41
N PHE A 21 8.33 1.91 10.16
CA PHE A 21 8.16 0.87 9.15
C PHE A 21 8.95 -0.39 9.51
N LEU A 22 10.17 -0.24 10.01
CA LEU A 22 10.99 -1.37 10.45
C LEU A 22 10.40 -2.05 11.69
N ASP A 23 9.88 -1.30 12.65
CA ASP A 23 9.16 -1.88 13.80
C ASP A 23 7.98 -2.76 13.35
N LEU A 24 7.15 -2.24 12.43
CA LEU A 24 6.05 -2.99 11.84
C LEU A 24 6.54 -4.26 11.12
N ALA A 25 7.62 -4.16 10.34
CA ALA A 25 8.22 -5.30 9.66
C ALA A 25 8.68 -6.37 10.65
N VAL A 26 9.33 -5.99 11.76
CA VAL A 26 9.78 -6.90 12.81
C VAL A 26 8.57 -7.63 13.43
N ARG A 27 7.50 -6.92 13.79
CA ARG A 27 6.28 -7.53 14.34
C ARG A 27 5.62 -8.52 13.38
N CYS A 28 5.62 -8.24 12.08
CA CYS A 28 5.13 -9.18 11.06
C CYS A 28 5.94 -10.48 10.97
N THR A 29 7.20 -10.47 11.42
CA THR A 29 8.14 -11.61 11.34
C THR A 29 8.24 -12.46 12.60
N LEU A 30 7.46 -12.17 13.66
CA LEU A 30 7.50 -12.95 14.90
C LEU A 30 7.13 -14.42 14.68
N ASP A 31 7.81 -15.34 15.36
CA ASP A 31 7.61 -16.78 15.16
C ASP A 31 6.17 -17.22 15.48
N GLU A 32 5.64 -16.72 16.58
CA GLU A 32 4.30 -17.02 17.08
C GLU A 32 3.21 -16.23 16.31
N GLN A 33 2.27 -16.94 15.68
CA GLN A 33 1.21 -16.32 14.88
C GLN A 33 0.35 -15.33 15.68
N LYS A 34 0.11 -15.62 16.96
CA LYS A 34 -0.68 -14.76 17.87
C LYS A 34 -0.04 -13.41 18.16
N ASP A 35 1.28 -13.30 17.99
CA ASP A 35 2.05 -12.09 18.28
C ASP A 35 2.20 -11.22 17.01
N ARG A 36 1.88 -11.78 15.83
CA ARG A 36 1.85 -11.03 14.58
C ARG A 36 0.62 -10.13 14.53
N PRO A 37 0.74 -8.89 14.02
CA PRO A 37 -0.41 -8.01 13.82
C PRO A 37 -1.37 -8.60 12.79
N VAL A 38 -2.66 -8.34 12.96
CA VAL A 38 -3.65 -8.71 11.93
C VAL A 38 -3.49 -7.79 10.72
N ILE A 39 -3.87 -8.25 9.53
CA ILE A 39 -3.68 -7.48 8.28
C ILE A 39 -4.31 -6.07 8.35
N LEU A 40 -5.42 -5.92 9.08
CA LEU A 40 -6.06 -4.62 9.30
C LEU A 40 -5.17 -3.65 10.08
N GLU A 41 -4.45 -4.14 11.09
CA GLU A 41 -3.50 -3.33 11.86
C GLU A 41 -2.30 -2.93 11.01
N VAL A 42 -1.79 -3.87 10.20
CA VAL A 42 -0.70 -3.61 9.25
C VAL A 42 -1.08 -2.48 8.29
N VAL A 43 -2.25 -2.55 7.65
CA VAL A 43 -2.72 -1.52 6.71
C VAL A 43 -2.88 -0.17 7.42
N ARG A 44 -3.51 -0.15 8.60
CA ARG A 44 -3.70 1.09 9.38
C ARG A 44 -2.36 1.73 9.75
N GLU A 45 -1.36 0.93 10.11
CA GLU A 45 -0.03 1.46 10.41
C GLU A 45 0.69 1.98 9.18
N LEU A 46 0.58 1.30 8.04
CA LEU A 46 1.13 1.77 6.76
C LEU A 46 0.50 3.11 6.33
N GLU A 47 -0.81 3.27 6.49
CA GLU A 47 -1.53 4.53 6.27
C GLU A 47 -0.98 5.64 7.19
N ASN A 48 -0.84 5.34 8.48
CA ASN A 48 -0.30 6.30 9.44
C ASN A 48 1.14 6.72 9.11
N ILE A 49 2.00 5.79 8.72
CA ILE A 49 3.39 6.09 8.30
C ILE A 49 3.39 6.94 7.03
N THR A 50 2.51 6.64 6.09
CA THR A 50 2.37 7.39 4.84
C THR A 50 1.94 8.84 5.11
N CYS A 51 0.98 9.05 6.02
CA CYS A 51 0.55 10.39 6.44
C CYS A 51 1.65 11.21 7.13
N MET A 52 2.73 10.58 7.61
CA MET A 52 3.88 11.28 8.21
C MET A 52 4.91 11.74 7.18
N LEU A 53 4.83 11.29 5.92
CA LEU A 53 5.73 11.74 4.86
C LEU A 53 5.43 13.21 4.52
N PRO A 54 6.46 14.08 4.47
CA PRO A 54 6.27 15.44 4.00
C PRO A 54 5.69 15.46 2.58
N ALA A 55 4.79 16.39 2.27
CA ALA A 55 4.19 16.55 0.93
C ALA A 55 5.23 16.70 -0.20
N ALA A 56 6.46 17.10 0.12
CA ALA A 56 7.59 17.14 -0.83
C ALA A 56 7.96 15.76 -1.42
N PHE A 57 7.63 14.66 -0.73
CA PHE A 57 7.83 13.27 -1.18
C PHE A 57 6.72 12.77 -2.10
N ASP A 58 5.56 13.44 -2.13
CA ASP A 58 4.39 13.06 -2.93
C ASP A 58 4.58 13.37 -4.43
N ASN A 59 5.54 14.24 -4.76
CA ASN A 59 5.77 14.78 -6.10
C ASN A 59 6.39 13.80 -7.12
N ASN A 60 6.65 12.54 -6.74
CA ASN A 60 7.19 11.51 -7.65
C ASN A 60 6.15 10.51 -8.16
N ILE A 61 4.88 10.65 -7.76
CA ILE A 61 3.77 9.89 -8.37
C ILE A 61 3.00 10.87 -9.25
N ALA A 62 3.44 11.01 -10.50
CA ALA A 62 2.64 11.70 -11.51
C ALA A 62 1.29 10.98 -11.61
N PRO A 63 0.15 11.66 -11.39
CA PRO A 63 -1.12 11.10 -11.78
C PRO A 63 -1.17 11.19 -13.31
N ASP A 64 -0.95 10.08 -14.00
CA ASP A 64 -1.36 9.94 -15.40
C ASP A 64 -2.89 9.98 -15.42
N LEU A 65 -3.44 11.20 -15.34
CA LEU A 65 -4.85 11.48 -15.56
C LEU A 65 -5.04 11.77 -17.04
N ASP A 66 -5.10 10.71 -17.85
CA ASP A 66 -5.80 10.78 -19.13
C ASP A 66 -6.60 9.51 -19.38
N VAL A 67 -7.73 9.41 -18.70
CA VAL A 67 -8.86 8.61 -19.18
C VAL A 67 -10.04 9.56 -19.32
N PHE A 68 -10.27 9.97 -20.56
CA PHE A 68 -11.47 10.65 -21.03
C PHE A 68 -12.73 9.89 -20.58
N MET A 69 -13.36 10.33 -19.50
CA MET A 69 -14.78 10.06 -19.25
C MET A 69 -15.60 11.24 -19.77
N SER A 70 -15.89 11.22 -21.08
CA SER A 70 -17.01 12.00 -21.61
C SER A 70 -18.29 11.22 -21.39
N GLY A 71 -19.07 11.62 -20.38
CA GLY A 71 -20.36 11.00 -20.14
C GLY A 71 -21.09 11.51 -18.90
N MET A 72 -21.87 12.57 -19.11
CA MET A 72 -23.07 12.95 -18.36
C MET A 72 -22.92 13.85 -17.11
N SER A 73 -23.56 15.02 -17.23
CA SER A 73 -23.69 16.11 -16.27
C SER A 73 -24.53 15.78 -15.03
N SER A 74 -24.19 16.37 -13.87
CA SER A 74 -24.98 17.37 -13.12
C SER A 74 -24.86 17.28 -11.58
N SER A 75 -24.71 18.47 -10.98
CA SER A 75 -24.92 18.90 -9.58
C SER A 75 -24.02 18.38 -8.43
N SER A 76 -23.27 19.34 -7.85
CA SER A 76 -22.62 19.37 -6.52
C SER A 76 -23.65 19.39 -5.36
N PRO A 77 -23.30 19.37 -4.04
CA PRO A 77 -21.97 19.52 -3.41
C PRO A 77 -21.69 18.63 -2.15
N THR A 78 -20.55 18.92 -1.49
CA THR A 78 -20.15 18.61 -0.09
C THR A 78 -19.78 17.18 0.29
N SER A 79 -18.47 16.91 0.39
CA SER A 79 -17.77 16.55 1.63
C SER A 79 -16.32 16.24 1.30
N ALA A 80 -15.39 17.01 1.87
CA ALA A 80 -13.95 16.79 1.74
C ALA A 80 -13.54 15.56 2.57
N TYR A 81 -13.89 14.37 2.10
CA TYR A 81 -13.18 13.15 2.47
C TYR A 81 -12.18 12.87 1.36
N SER A 82 -10.91 13.21 1.63
CA SER A 82 -9.77 12.75 0.85
C SER A 82 -9.74 11.22 0.94
N ARG A 83 -10.40 10.56 -0.02
CA ARG A 83 -10.33 9.11 -0.19
C ARG A 83 -8.95 8.82 -0.77
N HIS A 84 -8.01 8.49 0.09
CA HIS A 84 -6.78 7.83 -0.34
C HIS A 84 -7.19 6.44 -0.85
N THR A 85 -7.36 6.33 -2.16
CA THR A 85 -7.58 5.04 -2.83
C THR A 85 -6.26 4.31 -2.79
N ILE A 86 -6.07 3.41 -1.81
CA ILE A 86 -4.94 2.48 -1.81
C ILE A 86 -5.16 1.50 -2.95
N THR A 87 -4.58 1.83 -4.10
CA THR A 87 -4.53 0.94 -5.26
C THR A 87 -3.50 -0.13 -4.96
N TYR A 88 -3.96 -1.30 -4.51
CA TYR A 88 -3.16 -2.51 -4.58
C TYR A 88 -2.82 -2.74 -6.06
N THR A 89 -1.55 -2.69 -6.42
CA THR A 89 -1.07 -3.14 -7.72
C THR A 89 -1.46 -4.61 -7.87
N THR A 90 -2.52 -4.88 -8.63
CA THR A 90 -2.81 -6.19 -9.20
C THR A 90 -1.52 -6.66 -9.86
N MET A 91 -0.89 -7.68 -9.27
CA MET A 91 0.26 -8.35 -9.83
C MET A 91 -0.05 -8.67 -11.29
N LYS A 92 0.86 -8.23 -12.16
CA LYS A 92 0.85 -8.49 -13.60
C LYS A 92 0.51 -9.97 -13.80
N GLU A 93 -0.65 -10.19 -14.41
CA GLU A 93 -1.23 -11.45 -14.89
C GLU A 93 -0.23 -12.62 -14.86
N ILE A 94 -0.32 -13.45 -13.81
CA ILE A 94 0.30 -14.78 -13.86
C ILE A 94 -0.49 -15.60 -14.87
N GLU A 95 0.09 -15.78 -16.06
CA GLU A 95 -0.43 -16.70 -17.08
C GLU A 95 -0.45 -18.11 -16.49
N LEU A 96 -1.60 -18.52 -15.97
CA LEU A 96 -1.83 -19.90 -15.55
C LEU A 96 -2.07 -20.70 -16.84
N VAL A 97 -1.06 -21.47 -17.27
CA VAL A 97 -1.24 -22.49 -18.32
C VAL A 97 -2.15 -23.59 -17.75
N SER A 98 -3.47 -23.35 -17.80
CA SER A 98 -4.48 -24.18 -17.17
C SER A 98 -4.98 -25.23 -18.15
N GLY A 99 -4.53 -26.47 -17.95
CA GLY A 99 -5.10 -27.65 -18.62
C GLY A 99 -6.06 -28.46 -17.75
N VAL A 100 -6.23 -28.13 -16.46
CA VAL A 100 -7.10 -28.89 -15.53
C VAL A 100 -7.63 -27.95 -14.44
N ILE A 101 -8.96 -27.80 -14.40
CA ILE A 101 -9.66 -27.18 -13.26
C ILE A 101 -10.05 -28.32 -12.31
N PRO A 102 -9.48 -28.41 -11.10
CA PRO A 102 -9.91 -29.41 -10.13
C PRO A 102 -11.31 -29.06 -9.60
N SER A 103 -12.22 -30.03 -9.66
CA SER A 103 -13.57 -29.91 -9.10
C SER A 103 -13.50 -30.08 -7.58
N ILE A 104 -13.94 -29.06 -6.85
CA ILE A 104 -14.09 -29.11 -5.39
C ILE A 104 -15.58 -29.18 -5.10
N SER A 105 -16.02 -30.27 -4.47
CA SER A 105 -17.40 -30.42 -3.99
C SER A 105 -17.50 -29.91 -2.55
N PRO A 106 -18.56 -29.16 -2.19
CA PRO A 106 -18.78 -28.75 -0.81
C PRO A 106 -19.21 -29.96 0.06
N LEU A 107 -18.64 -30.04 1.27
CA LEU A 107 -19.03 -30.97 2.34
C LEU A 107 -20.37 -30.55 2.96
#